data_AF-A0A9W5RBS1-F1
#
_entry.id   AF-A0A9W5RBS1-F1
#
_cell.length_a   1.000
_cell.length_b   1.000
_cell.length_c   1.000
_cell.angle_alpha   90.00
_cell.angle_beta   90.00
_cell.angle_gamma   90.00
#
_symmetry.space_group_name_H-M   'P 1'
#
loop_
_entity.id
_entity.type
_entity.pdbx_description
1 polymer ?
#
loop_
_entity_poly.entity_id
_entity_poly.type
_entity_poly.pdbx_seq_one_letter_code
_entity_poly.pdbx_strand_id
1 'polypeptide(L)' 'MCNSKADDKNIKLKGIHVKNIRKFLKNEERYIEKGICPKCHCELEIKKGNIEYFYKCSSQNKCDFTTPLKRWINNG' A
#
# COMPACT_ATOMS: atom_id res chain seq x y z
N MET A 1 -14.74 9.58 9.71
CA MET A 1 -13.62 10.11 10.53
C MET A 1 -12.48 9.13 10.45
N CYS A 2 -11.29 9.51 9.97
CA CYS A 2 -10.09 8.67 10.06
C CYS A 2 -9.27 9.13 11.27
N ASN A 3 -9.06 8.22 12.23
CA ASN A 3 -8.37 8.51 13.47
C ASN A 3 -6.89 8.17 13.32
N SER A 4 -6.05 9.18 13.53
CA SER A 4 -4.60 9.05 13.59
C SER A 4 -4.16 8.86 15.03
N LYS A 5 -3.52 7.73 15.35
CA LYS A 5 -2.56 7.62 16.46
C LYS A 5 -1.40 6.75 15.99
N ALA A 6 -0.21 7.33 15.98
CA ALA A 6 1.05 6.66 15.69
C ALA A 6 1.93 6.85 16.92
N ASP A 7 2.33 5.74 17.55
CA ASP A 7 3.20 5.74 18.72
C ASP A 7 4.46 4.90 18.41
N ASP A 8 5.62 5.56 18.44
CA ASP A 8 6.95 4.99 18.15
C ASP A 8 7.57 4.39 19.42
N LYS A 9 8.05 3.13 19.36
CA LYS A 9 8.96 2.53 20.36
C LYS A 9 9.97 1.58 19.72
N ASN A 10 11.17 2.12 19.50
CA ASN A 10 12.36 1.45 19.01
C ASN A 10 13.06 0.64 20.13
N ILE A 11 13.89 -0.35 19.78
CA ILE A 11 14.82 -1.09 20.68
C ILE A 11 14.26 -2.38 21.36
N LYS A 12 13.57 -3.25 20.61
CA LYS A 12 13.57 -4.73 20.82
C LYS A 12 13.36 -5.48 19.50
N LEU A 13 13.88 -4.91 18.42
CA LEU A 13 13.29 -4.94 17.09
C LEU A 13 14.34 -5.35 16.02
N LYS A 14 15.09 -6.46 16.19
CA LYS A 14 16.01 -6.95 15.12
C LYS A 14 15.65 -8.31 14.51
N GLY A 15 15.08 -9.26 15.26
CA GLY A 15 14.57 -10.53 14.70
C GLY A 15 13.04 -10.59 14.53
N ILE A 16 12.30 -9.92 15.41
CA ILE A 16 10.84 -9.80 15.37
C ILE A 16 10.42 -8.67 14.41
N HIS A 17 11.24 -7.64 14.27
CA HIS A 17 11.02 -6.50 13.37
C HIS A 17 10.88 -6.92 11.92
N VAL A 18 11.84 -7.71 11.41
CA VAL A 18 11.81 -8.17 10.02
C VAL A 18 10.65 -9.14 9.77
N LYS A 19 10.27 -9.98 10.73
CA LYS A 19 9.08 -10.84 10.61
C LYS A 19 7.80 -10.02 10.51
N ASN A 20 7.68 -8.96 11.33
CA ASN A 20 6.53 -8.06 11.28
C ASN A 20 6.53 -7.22 10.01
N ILE A 21 7.68 -6.69 9.56
CA ILE A 21 7.79 -5.91 8.30
C ILE A 21 7.33 -6.75 7.10
N ARG A 22 7.82 -7.99 6.96
CA ARG A 22 7.40 -8.89 5.86
C ARG A 22 5.89 -9.16 5.91
N LYS A 23 5.32 -9.28 7.11
CA LYS A 23 3.88 -9.46 7.31
C LYS A 23 3.09 -8.21 6.91
N PHE A 24 3.59 -7.01 7.22
CA PHE A 24 2.96 -5.74 6.85
C PHE A 24 2.96 -5.53 5.33
N LEU A 25 4.11 -5.72 4.65
CA LEU A 25 4.19 -5.60 3.19
C LEU A 25 3.23 -6.56 2.48
N LYS A 26 3.13 -7.80 2.98
CA LYS A 26 2.19 -8.80 2.44
C LYS A 26 0.71 -8.39 2.62
N ASN A 27 0.39 -7.65 3.68
CA ASN A 27 -0.97 -7.16 3.91
C ASN A 27 -1.32 -6.00 2.97
N GLU A 28 -0.38 -5.09 2.69
CA GLU A 28 -0.60 -4.00 1.74
C GLU A 28 -0.87 -4.53 0.33
N GLU A 29 -0.07 -5.50 -0.14
CA GLU A 29 -0.27 -6.13 -1.45
C GLU A 29 -1.67 -6.75 -1.55
N ARG A 30 -2.16 -7.41 -0.50
CA ARG A 30 -3.51 -7.97 -0.46
C ARG A 30 -4.62 -6.92 -0.59
N TYR A 31 -4.44 -5.73 -0.02
CA TYR A 31 -5.40 -4.63 -0.19
C TYR A 31 -5.35 -4.09 -1.62
N ILE A 32 -4.15 -3.92 -2.17
CA ILE A 32 -3.94 -3.45 -3.55
C ILE A 32 -4.54 -4.43 -4.57
N GLU A 33 -4.36 -5.75 -4.38
CA GLU A 33 -4.98 -6.80 -5.20
C GLU A 33 -6.51 -6.76 -5.18
N LYS A 34 -7.09 -6.33 -4.05
CA LYS A 34 -8.54 -6.15 -3.90
C LYS A 34 -9.04 -4.79 -4.41
N GLY A 35 -8.15 -3.93 -4.92
CA GLY A 35 -8.50 -2.57 -5.35
C GLY A 35 -8.80 -1.62 -4.17
N ILE A 36 -8.26 -1.91 -2.99
CA ILE A 36 -8.47 -1.12 -1.76
C ILE A 36 -7.16 -0.45 -1.35
N CYS A 37 -7.22 0.81 -0.95
CA CYS A 37 -6.07 1.55 -0.46
C CYS A 37 -5.65 1.03 0.92
N PRO A 38 -4.40 0.58 1.11
CA PRO A 38 -3.95 0.07 2.41
C PRO A 38 -3.83 1.15 3.49
N LYS A 39 -3.78 2.44 3.10
CA LYS A 39 -3.66 3.57 4.04
C LYS A 39 -4.99 4.03 4.60
N CYS A 40 -5.98 4.25 3.72
CA CYS A 40 -7.28 4.82 4.11
C CYS A 40 -8.47 3.89 3.89
N HIS A 41 -8.27 2.71 3.30
CA HIS A 41 -9.29 1.72 2.97
C HIS A 41 -10.37 2.21 1.98
N CYS A 42 -10.14 3.31 1.28
CA CYS A 42 -10.95 3.73 0.14
C CYS A 42 -10.54 3.00 -1.14
N GLU A 43 -11.34 3.11 -2.19
CA GLU A 43 -11.10 2.44 -3.47
C GLU A 43 -9.84 2.97 -4.19
N LEU A 44 -9.17 2.09 -4.94
CA LEU A 44 -8.05 2.41 -5.83
C LEU A 44 -8.54 2.50 -7.28
N GLU A 45 -8.20 3.60 -7.93
CA GLU A 45 -8.42 3.83 -9.36
C GLU A 45 -7.16 3.50 -10.15
N ILE A 46 -7.30 2.84 -11.30
CA ILE A 46 -6.19 2.66 -12.25
C ILE A 46 -6.07 3.91 -13.11
N LYS A 47 -4.90 4.55 -13.10
CA LYS A 47 -4.60 5.71 -13.95
C LYS A 47 -3.43 5.39 -14.88
N LYS A 48 -3.48 5.96 -16.08
CA LYS A 48 -2.39 5.89 -17.06
C LYS A 48 -1.45 7.05 -16.82
N GLY A 49 -0.21 6.76 -16.42
CA GLY A 49 0.89 7.72 -16.44
C GLY A 49 1.53 7.79 -17.83
N ASN A 50 2.60 8.56 -17.94
CA ASN A 50 3.32 8.72 -19.21
C ASN A 50 3.99 7.41 -19.67
N ILE A 51 4.45 6.58 -18.72
CA ILE A 51 5.28 5.40 -18.97
C ILE A 51 4.53 4.11 -18.59
N GLU A 52 3.78 4.12 -17.49
CA GLU A 52 3.12 2.94 -16.96
C GLU A 52 1.74 3.26 -16.37
N TYR A 53 0.95 2.21 -16.12
CA TYR A 53 -0.29 2.30 -15.36
C TYR A 53 0.03 2.21 -13.87
N PHE A 54 -0.73 2.92 -13.05
CA PHE A 54 -0.56 2.92 -11.60
C PHE A 54 -1.91 2.96 -10.89
N TYR A 55 -1.96 2.41 -9.69
CA TYR A 55 -3.08 2.61 -8.77
C TYR A 55 -2.93 3.94 -8.06
N LYS A 56 -4.01 4.71 -8.00
CA LYS A 56 -4.15 5.94 -7.21
C LYS A 56 -5.36 5.82 -6.30
N CYS A 57 -5.26 6.27 -5.06
CA CYS A 57 -6.43 6.35 -4.20
C CYS A 57 -7.48 7.32 -4.76
N SER A 58 -8.75 6.89 -4.76
CA SER A 58 -9.89 7.72 -5.15
C SER A 58 -10.05 8.95 -4.24
N SER A 59 -9.67 8.83 -2.96
CA SER A 59 -9.74 9.93 -1.97
C SER A 59 -8.52 10.85 -2.01
N GLN A 60 -8.19 11.41 -3.18
CA GLN A 60 -6.98 12.22 -3.39
C GLN A 60 -6.86 13.48 -2.52
N ASN A 61 -7.96 13.98 -1.94
CA ASN A 61 -7.93 15.12 -1.02
C ASN A 61 -7.45 14.76 0.41
N LYS A 62 -7.43 13.47 0.75
CA LYS A 62 -7.12 12.97 2.11
C LYS A 62 -6.07 11.86 2.10
N CYS A 63 -5.70 11.35 0.92
CA CYS A 63 -4.81 10.23 0.76
C CYS A 63 -4.05 10.32 -0.57
N ASP A 64 -2.74 10.51 -0.47
CA ASP A 64 -1.82 10.59 -1.62
C ASP A 64 -1.20 9.22 -1.96
N PHE A 65 -1.92 8.13 -1.65
CA PHE A 65 -1.41 6.80 -1.94
C PHE A 65 -1.41 6.54 -3.44
N THR A 66 -0.23 6.27 -3.98
CA THR A 66 -0.02 5.79 -5.34
C THR A 66 0.96 4.63 -5.33
N THR A 67 0.71 3.62 -6.17
CA THR A 67 1.63 2.50 -6.37
C THR A 67 1.59 2.08 -7.83
N PRO A 68 2.72 1.68 -8.44
CA PRO A 68 2.71 1.14 -9.79
C PRO A 68 1.77 -0.06 -9.89
N LEU A 69 1.12 -0.21 -11.04
CA LEU A 69 0.33 -1.39 -11.33
C LEU A 69 1.32 -2.53 -11.54
N LYS A 70 1.48 -3.41 -10.55
CA LYS A 70 2.30 -4.61 -10.68
C LYS A 70 1.68 -5.49 -11.75
N ARG A 71 2.11 -5.30 -13.00
CA ARG A 71 1.80 -6.21 -14.09
C ARG A 71 2.46 -7.52 -13.71
N TRP A 72 1.69 -8.58 -13.50
CA TRP A 72 2.24 -9.93 -13.56
C TRP A 72 2.81 -10.10 -14.97
N ILE A 73 4.09 -9.80 -15.15
CA ILE A 73 4.82 -10.22 -16.34
C ILE A 73 4.95 -11.73 -16.16
N ASN A 74 4.09 -12.47 -16.86
CA ASN A 74 4.40 -13.85 -17.17
C ASN A 74 5.68 -13.80 -18.01
N ASN A 75 6.83 -13.94 -17.35
CA ASN A 75 8.06 -14.33 -18.01
C ASN A 75 7.81 -15.77 -18.49
N GLY A 76 7.28 -15.88 -19.72
CA GLY A 76 7.21 -17.12 -20.46
C GLY A 76 8.59 -17.61 -20.86
#